data_AF-A0A7X7V7K6-F1
#
_entry.id   AF-A0A7X7V7K6-F1
#
_cell.length_a   1.000
_cell.length_b   1.000
_cell.length_c   1.000
_cell.angle_alpha   90.00
_cell.angle_beta   90.00
_cell.angle_gamma   90.00
#
_symmetry.space_group_name_H-M   'P 1'
#
loop_
_entity.id
_entity.type
_entity.pdbx_description
1 polymer ?
#
loop_
_entity_poly.entity_id
_entity_poly.type
_entity_poly.pdbx_seq_one_letter_code
_entity_poly.pdbx_strand_id
1 'polypeptide(L)'
;MVREINDCGFFPQLVTDSVALAVGEEVVEAHLVQHEATFTHEGITRHMSVLVLTPTRLVVSHTDDHTDDPQGGAAISSTESVPLRLLGTVAMSRVVAHPERFGTKSAEVVETWLTLSWNTMRKIDLEPATCGDPNCEADHGFSGSAVNEDMVVRMSPAADGPEQVRRLVSFGAALQQRVH
;
A
#
# COMPACT_ATOMS: atom_id res chain seq x y z
N MET A 1 -8.85 6.43 -12.96
CA MET A 1 -8.04 5.19 -13.05
C MET A 1 -7.27 5.07 -14.37
N VAL A 2 -7.87 4.64 -15.49
CA VAL A 2 -7.11 4.37 -16.75
C VAL A 2 -6.27 5.55 -17.23
N ARG A 3 -6.82 6.76 -17.17
CA ARG A 3 -6.06 7.98 -17.51
C ARG A 3 -4.83 8.16 -16.60
N GLU A 4 -4.95 7.89 -15.31
CA GLU A 4 -3.83 8.03 -14.36
C GLU A 4 -2.76 6.98 -14.59
N ILE A 5 -3.17 5.73 -14.85
CA ILE A 5 -2.26 4.66 -15.25
C ILE A 5 -1.48 5.06 -16.52
N ASN A 6 -2.19 5.62 -17.52
CA ASN A 6 -1.56 6.12 -18.74
C ASN A 6 -0.59 7.29 -18.48
N ASP A 7 -0.97 8.24 -17.62
CA ASP A 7 -0.15 9.41 -17.29
C ASP A 7 1.16 8.99 -16.57
N CYS A 8 1.17 7.87 -15.85
CA CYS A 8 2.38 7.31 -15.24
C CYS A 8 3.33 6.63 -16.26
N GLY A 9 2.82 6.14 -17.39
CA GLY A 9 3.62 5.57 -18.49
C GLY A 9 4.32 4.24 -18.21
N PHE A 10 4.10 3.62 -17.05
CA PHE A 10 4.72 2.35 -16.65
C PHE A 10 3.80 1.16 -16.97
N PHE A 11 4.10 0.45 -18.06
CA PHE A 11 3.31 -0.67 -18.60
C PHE A 11 1.78 -0.47 -18.58
N PRO A 12 1.26 0.66 -19.09
CA PRO A 12 -0.12 1.06 -18.82
C PRO A 12 -1.18 0.07 -19.31
N GLN A 13 -0.92 -0.63 -20.43
CA GLN A 13 -1.80 -1.66 -20.96
C GLN A 13 -1.84 -2.89 -20.06
N LEU A 14 -0.67 -3.36 -19.59
CA LEU A 14 -0.56 -4.50 -18.67
C LEU A 14 -1.26 -4.19 -17.35
N VAL A 15 -0.98 -3.02 -16.75
CA VAL A 15 -1.59 -2.62 -15.47
C VAL A 15 -3.11 -2.49 -15.62
N THR A 16 -3.58 -1.87 -16.71
CA THR A 16 -5.03 -1.72 -16.94
C THR A 16 -5.70 -3.07 -17.14
N ASP A 17 -5.09 -3.99 -17.89
CA ASP A 17 -5.60 -5.34 -18.11
C ASP A 17 -5.66 -6.15 -16.81
N SER A 18 -4.57 -6.17 -16.03
CA SER A 18 -4.51 -6.84 -14.73
C SER A 18 -5.59 -6.35 -13.76
N VAL A 19 -5.76 -5.02 -13.65
CA VAL A 19 -6.79 -4.43 -12.78
C VAL A 19 -8.19 -4.78 -13.28
N ALA A 20 -8.45 -4.70 -14.58
CA ALA A 20 -9.75 -5.03 -15.16
C ALA A 20 -10.10 -6.52 -14.94
N LEU A 21 -9.15 -7.43 -15.14
CA LEU A 21 -9.31 -8.86 -14.89
C LEU A 21 -9.66 -9.14 -13.42
N ALA A 22 -8.98 -8.48 -12.48
CA ALA A 22 -9.17 -8.71 -11.06
C ALA A 22 -10.50 -8.14 -10.51
N VAL A 23 -10.89 -6.95 -11.00
CA VAL A 23 -12.16 -6.30 -10.64
C VAL A 23 -13.34 -7.05 -11.25
N GLY A 24 -13.23 -7.51 -12.49
CA GLY A 24 -14.32 -8.15 -13.22
C GLY A 24 -15.49 -7.18 -13.44
N GLU A 25 -16.71 -7.63 -13.20
CA GLU A 25 -17.95 -6.86 -13.43
C GLU A 25 -18.36 -5.96 -12.25
N GLU A 26 -17.56 -5.89 -11.18
CA GLU A 26 -17.87 -5.05 -10.03
C GLU A 26 -17.69 -3.56 -10.34
N VAL A 27 -18.54 -2.73 -9.73
CA VAL A 27 -18.41 -1.28 -9.82
C VAL A 27 -17.17 -0.81 -9.05
N VAL A 28 -16.40 0.10 -9.63
CA VAL A 28 -15.32 0.80 -8.92
C VAL A 28 -15.92 1.96 -8.12
N GLU A 29 -15.93 1.85 -6.79
CA GLU A 29 -16.41 2.92 -5.89
C GLU A 29 -15.35 4.00 -5.69
N ALA A 30 -14.08 3.59 -5.56
CA ALA A 30 -12.92 4.49 -5.48
C ALA A 30 -11.65 3.77 -5.95
N HIS A 31 -10.64 4.53 -6.37
CA HIS A 31 -9.34 3.97 -6.74
C HIS A 31 -8.19 4.91 -6.35
N LEU A 32 -7.00 4.34 -6.28
CA LEU A 32 -5.75 5.06 -6.05
C LEU A 32 -4.65 4.45 -6.91
N VAL A 33 -3.88 5.29 -7.61
CA VAL A 33 -2.68 4.88 -8.35
C VAL A 33 -1.47 5.49 -7.66
N GLN A 34 -0.52 4.65 -7.29
CA GLN A 34 0.78 5.02 -6.74
C GLN A 34 1.86 4.48 -7.67
N HIS A 35 2.80 5.33 -8.05
CA HIS A 35 3.95 4.96 -8.85
C HIS A 35 5.19 5.39 -8.09
N GLU A 36 6.01 4.41 -7.72
CA GLU A 36 7.26 4.60 -7.00
C GLU A 36 8.43 4.27 -7.91
N ALA A 37 9.50 5.06 -7.79
CA ALA A 37 10.78 4.78 -8.43
C ALA A 37 11.86 4.85 -7.36
N THR A 38 12.48 3.70 -7.10
CA THR A 38 13.58 3.60 -6.14
C THR A 38 14.90 3.57 -6.89
N PHE A 39 15.80 4.48 -6.53
CA PHE A 39 17.14 4.56 -7.10
C PHE A 39 18.13 3.94 -6.12
N THR A 40 18.78 2.85 -6.51
CA THR A 40 19.86 2.22 -5.75
C THR A 40 21.17 2.29 -6.53
N HIS A 41 22.27 1.86 -5.90
CA HIS A 41 23.54 1.70 -6.62
C HIS A 41 23.47 0.61 -7.71
N GLU A 42 22.52 -0.31 -7.59
CA GLU A 42 22.34 -1.48 -8.47
C GLU A 42 21.42 -1.17 -9.65
N GLY A 43 20.59 -0.12 -9.57
CA GLY A 43 19.75 0.30 -10.67
C GLY A 43 18.58 1.17 -10.25
N ILE A 44 17.58 1.23 -11.14
CA ILE A 44 16.30 1.89 -10.89
C ILE A 44 15.25 0.80 -10.88
N THR A 45 14.55 0.63 -9.77
CA THR A 45 13.38 -0.24 -9.66
C THR A 45 12.13 0.61 -9.73
N ARG A 46 11.24 0.29 -10.66
CA ARG A 46 9.95 0.98 -10.80
C ARG A 46 8.84 0.05 -10.38
N HIS A 47 7.97 0.58 -9.54
CA HIS A 47 6.85 -0.13 -8.99
C HIS A 47 5.57 0.68 -9.16
N MET A 48 4.49 0.04 -9.59
CA MET A 48 3.17 0.63 -9.60
C MET A 48 2.20 -0.19 -8.76
N SER A 49 1.53 0.50 -7.84
CA SER A 49 0.41 -0.02 -7.06
C SER A 49 -0.89 0.64 -7.52
N VAL A 50 -1.91 -0.16 -7.82
CA VAL A 50 -3.28 0.31 -8.07
C VAL A 50 -4.22 -0.34 -7.06
N LEU A 51 -4.86 0.49 -6.24
CA LEU A 51 -5.85 0.05 -5.26
C LEU A 51 -7.24 0.40 -5.79
N VAL A 52 -8.16 -0.55 -5.72
CA VAL A 52 -9.54 -0.40 -6.19
C VAL A 52 -10.50 -0.86 -5.11
N LEU A 53 -11.31 0.06 -4.61
CA LEU A 53 -12.41 -0.23 -3.71
C LEU A 53 -13.65 -0.57 -4.53
N THR A 54 -14.19 -1.77 -4.29
CA THR A 54 -15.46 -2.25 -4.86
C THR A 54 -16.49 -2.42 -3.74
N PRO A 55 -17.76 -2.74 -4.07
CA PRO A 55 -18.76 -2.94 -3.03
C PRO A 55 -18.45 -4.04 -2.02
N THR A 56 -17.61 -5.02 -2.40
CA THR A 56 -17.39 -6.24 -1.62
C THR A 56 -15.95 -6.47 -1.16
N ARG A 57 -14.97 -5.85 -1.82
CA ARG A 57 -13.54 -6.07 -1.59
C ARG A 57 -12.67 -4.88 -1.98
N LEU A 58 -11.47 -4.85 -1.42
CA LEU A 58 -10.34 -4.09 -1.93
C LEU A 58 -9.56 -4.97 -2.90
N VAL A 59 -9.38 -4.52 -4.15
CA VAL A 59 -8.44 -5.13 -5.10
C VAL A 59 -7.15 -4.32 -5.07
N VAL A 60 -6.02 -5.00 -4.94
CA VAL A 60 -4.69 -4.38 -4.99
C VAL A 60 -3.94 -5.01 -6.16
N SER A 61 -3.45 -4.18 -7.08
CA SER A 61 -2.59 -4.60 -8.17
C SER A 61 -1.20 -4.04 -7.97
N HIS A 62 -0.20 -4.90 -8.06
CA HIS A 62 1.22 -4.56 -8.03
C HIS A 62 1.82 -4.87 -9.39
N THR A 63 2.63 -3.97 -9.93
CA THR A 63 3.40 -4.21 -11.15
C THR A 63 4.82 -3.72 -10.96
N ASP A 64 5.78 -4.60 -11.26
CA ASP A 64 7.21 -4.38 -11.08
C ASP A 64 7.95 -4.66 -12.40
N ASP A 65 9.04 -3.93 -12.64
CA ASP A 65 10.01 -4.31 -13.67
C ASP A 65 10.99 -5.35 -13.12
N HIS A 66 11.18 -6.43 -13.86
CA HIS A 66 12.22 -7.41 -13.60
C HIS A 66 13.44 -7.04 -14.44
N THR A 67 14.35 -6.27 -13.83
CA THR A 67 15.51 -5.69 -14.52
C THR A 67 16.69 -6.67 -14.69
N ASP A 68 16.63 -7.85 -14.08
CA ASP A 68 17.75 -8.79 -14.01
C ASP A 68 17.80 -9.81 -15.17
N ASP A 69 16.86 -9.77 -16.12
CA ASP A 69 16.83 -10.68 -17.27
C ASP A 69 17.72 -10.19 -18.44
N PRO A 70 18.78 -10.94 -18.82
CA PRO A 70 19.66 -10.61 -19.94
C PRO A 70 18.99 -10.65 -21.33
N GLN A 71 17.80 -11.27 -21.48
CA GLN A 71 17.11 -11.40 -22.78
C GLN A 71 16.05 -10.31 -23.05
N GLY A 72 15.82 -9.42 -22.09
CA GLY A 72 14.87 -8.31 -22.19
C GLY A 72 14.08 -8.14 -20.89
N GLY A 73 13.69 -6.91 -20.56
CA GLY A 73 12.98 -6.62 -19.31
C GLY A 73 11.59 -7.27 -19.28
N ALA A 74 11.39 -8.24 -18.39
CA ALA A 74 10.07 -8.77 -18.07
C ALA A 74 9.38 -7.83 -17.07
N ALA A 75 8.05 -7.83 -17.04
CA ALA A 75 7.27 -7.18 -16.00
C ALA A 75 6.42 -8.22 -15.29
N ILE A 76 6.34 -8.15 -13.97
CA ILE A 76 5.48 -9.02 -13.17
C ILE A 76 4.31 -8.17 -12.70
N SER A 77 3.09 -8.63 -12.96
CA SER A 77 1.87 -7.99 -12.49
C SER A 77 1.08 -8.99 -11.64
N SER A 78 0.87 -8.65 -10.38
CA SER A 78 0.16 -9.46 -9.39
C SER A 78 -1.09 -8.72 -8.93
N THR A 79 -2.16 -9.46 -8.63
CA THR A 79 -3.39 -8.89 -8.08
C THR A 79 -3.85 -9.67 -6.87
N GLU A 80 -4.31 -8.93 -5.85
CA GLU A 80 -4.85 -9.45 -4.61
C GLU A 80 -6.28 -8.96 -4.44
N SER A 81 -7.14 -9.83 -3.94
CA SER A 81 -8.54 -9.51 -3.65
C SER A 81 -8.80 -9.72 -2.17
N VAL A 82 -8.93 -8.62 -1.44
CA VAL A 82 -9.11 -8.60 0.02
C VAL A 82 -10.57 -8.28 0.32
N PRO A 83 -11.39 -9.26 0.77
CA PRO A 83 -12.75 -8.98 1.23
C PRO A 83 -12.76 -7.90 2.31
N LEU A 84 -13.72 -6.97 2.26
CA LEU A 84 -13.74 -5.84 3.21
C LEU A 84 -13.79 -6.29 4.67
N ARG A 85 -14.44 -7.43 4.96
CA ARG A 85 -14.49 -8.05 6.29
C ARG A 85 -13.14 -8.56 6.84
N LEU A 86 -12.13 -8.70 5.97
CA LEU A 86 -10.78 -9.16 6.34
C LEU A 86 -9.78 -8.00 6.45
N LEU A 87 -10.16 -6.80 6.00
CA LEU A 87 -9.40 -5.60 6.29
C LEU A 87 -9.41 -5.37 7.80
N GLY A 88 -8.22 -5.24 8.36
CA GLY A 88 -8.02 -4.84 9.73
C GLY A 88 -8.06 -3.32 9.85
N THR A 89 -7.01 -2.74 10.39
CA THR A 89 -6.88 -1.30 10.56
C THR A 89 -6.64 -0.61 9.22
N VAL A 90 -7.44 0.43 8.96
CA VAL A 90 -7.26 1.41 7.88
C VAL A 90 -6.91 2.76 8.53
N ALA A 91 -5.62 3.06 8.65
CA ALA A 91 -5.13 4.25 9.33
C ALA A 91 -4.63 5.30 8.33
N MET A 92 -5.08 6.54 8.48
CA MET A 92 -4.62 7.66 7.67
C MET A 92 -3.95 8.71 8.56
N SER A 93 -2.72 9.07 8.22
CA SER A 93 -1.93 10.09 8.90
C SER A 93 -1.58 11.23 7.95
N ARG A 94 -1.56 12.46 8.46
CA ARG A 94 -1.26 13.68 7.69
C ARG A 94 -0.33 14.58 8.49
N VAL A 95 0.72 15.07 7.83
CA VAL A 95 1.62 16.08 8.38
C VAL A 95 1.28 17.42 7.76
N VAL A 96 1.09 18.43 8.60
CA VAL A 96 0.72 19.79 8.18
C VAL A 96 1.73 20.79 8.72
N ALA A 97 2.32 21.59 7.84
CA ALA A 97 3.14 22.74 8.20
C ALA A 97 2.24 23.91 8.62
N HIS A 98 2.72 24.71 9.59
CA HIS A 98 1.98 25.82 10.19
C HIS A 98 0.57 25.44 10.68
N PRO A 99 0.43 24.38 11.50
CA PRO A 99 -0.89 23.88 11.95
C PRO A 99 -1.68 24.92 12.75
N GLU A 100 -1.03 25.89 13.38
CA GLU A 100 -1.67 27.01 14.07
C GLU A 100 -2.48 27.92 13.13
N ARG A 101 -2.27 27.82 11.82
CA ARG A 101 -2.98 28.56 10.77
C ARG A 101 -3.91 27.69 9.93
N PHE A 102 -4.27 26.49 10.43
CA PHE A 102 -5.12 25.56 9.71
C PHE A 102 -6.44 26.21 9.24
N GLY A 103 -6.85 25.92 8.01
CA GLY A 103 -8.00 26.56 7.36
C GLY A 103 -7.67 27.84 6.58
N THR A 104 -6.42 28.32 6.65
CA THR A 104 -5.92 29.40 5.79
C THR A 104 -5.02 28.86 4.68
N LYS A 105 -4.64 29.72 3.71
CA LYS A 105 -3.69 29.35 2.65
C LYS A 105 -2.26 29.07 3.15
N SER A 106 -1.94 29.43 4.40
CA SER A 106 -0.59 29.25 4.97
C SER A 106 -0.39 27.88 5.62
N ALA A 107 -1.45 27.11 5.86
CA ALA A 107 -1.34 25.74 6.34
C ALA A 107 -1.23 24.80 5.14
N GLU A 108 -0.16 24.03 5.08
CA GLU A 108 0.18 23.21 3.92
C GLU A 108 0.34 21.75 4.34
N VAL A 109 -0.28 20.83 3.60
CA VAL A 109 -0.03 19.40 3.78
C VAL A 109 1.38 19.11 3.29
N VAL A 110 2.22 18.55 4.14
CA VAL A 110 3.60 18.19 3.82
C VAL A 110 3.66 16.75 3.34
N GLU A 111 2.95 15.86 4.02
CA GLU A 111 2.99 14.43 3.78
C GLU A 111 1.68 13.78 4.21
N THR A 112 1.30 12.71 3.56
CA THR A 112 0.16 11.88 3.94
C THR A 112 0.51 10.42 3.69
N TRP A 113 0.15 9.54 4.62
CA TRP A 113 0.23 8.11 4.39
C TRP A 113 -1.03 7.38 4.85
N LEU A 114 -1.35 6.32 4.12
CA LEU A 114 -2.41 5.36 4.39
C LEU A 114 -1.75 4.02 4.72
N THR A 115 -1.99 3.53 5.93
CA THR A 115 -1.55 2.21 6.37
C THR A 115 -2.76 1.28 6.38
N LEU A 116 -2.67 0.21 5.61
CA LEU A 116 -3.66 -0.84 5.49
C LEU A 116 -3.07 -2.11 6.08
N SER A 117 -3.87 -2.81 6.88
CA SER A 117 -3.52 -4.15 7.37
C SER A 117 -4.65 -5.10 6.99
N TRP A 118 -4.32 -6.32 6.58
CA TRP A 118 -5.33 -7.36 6.33
C TRP A 118 -4.83 -8.73 6.78
N ASN A 119 -5.76 -9.53 7.32
CA ASN A 119 -5.43 -10.79 8.00
C ASN A 119 -5.28 -11.98 7.02
N THR A 120 -4.67 -11.80 5.85
CA THR A 120 -4.53 -12.88 4.86
C THR A 120 -3.44 -13.87 5.26
N MET A 121 -2.32 -13.39 5.80
CA MET A 121 -1.20 -14.22 6.26
C MET A 121 -0.67 -13.66 7.59
N ARG A 122 -0.62 -14.49 8.63
CA ARG A 122 0.05 -14.14 9.90
C ARG A 122 1.35 -14.91 9.97
N LYS A 123 2.48 -14.22 9.86
CA LYS A 123 3.77 -14.81 10.19
C LYS A 123 3.90 -14.82 11.71
N ILE A 124 4.09 -16.01 12.28
CA ILE A 124 4.37 -16.16 13.71
C ILE A 124 5.87 -16.41 13.83
N ASP A 125 6.60 -15.42 14.33
CA ASP A 125 8.01 -15.57 14.67
C ASP A 125 8.10 -16.14 16.08
N LEU A 126 8.62 -17.36 16.18
CA LEU A 126 8.79 -18.10 17.44
C LEU A 126 10.26 -18.14 17.84
N GLU A 127 10.54 -17.79 19.08
CA GLU A 127 11.84 -17.93 19.71
C GLU A 127 11.72 -18.71 21.03
N PRO A 128 12.75 -19.45 21.46
CA PRO A 128 12.75 -20.07 22.78
C PRO A 128 12.55 -19.01 23.86
N ALA A 129 11.52 -19.20 24.68
CA ALA A 129 11.28 -18.29 25.79
C ALA A 129 12.42 -18.42 26.80
N THR A 130 12.88 -17.29 27.33
CA THR A 130 13.89 -17.24 28.40
C THR A 130 13.32 -16.54 29.62
N CYS A 131 13.85 -16.87 30.80
CA CYS A 131 13.62 -16.07 32.00
C CYS A 131 14.89 -15.30 32.35
N GLY A 132 14.76 -14.23 33.14
CA GLY A 132 15.89 -13.37 33.53
C GLY A 132 16.90 -14.02 34.49
N ASP A 133 16.75 -15.32 34.80
CA ASP A 133 17.68 -16.07 35.65
C ASP A 133 18.73 -16.79 34.76
N PRO A 134 20.01 -16.41 34.86
CA PRO A 134 21.08 -17.01 34.06
C PRO A 134 21.39 -18.47 34.41
N ASN A 135 20.87 -18.98 35.53
CA ASN A 135 21.08 -20.36 35.97
C ASN A 135 19.83 -21.25 35.78
N CYS A 136 18.80 -20.76 35.10
CA CYS A 136 17.58 -21.53 34.89
C CYS A 136 17.76 -22.54 33.73
N GLU A 137 17.58 -23.84 34.03
CA GLU A 137 17.60 -24.93 33.05
C GLU A 137 16.18 -25.41 32.66
N ALA A 138 15.13 -24.69 33.08
CA ALA A 138 13.76 -25.07 32.79
C ALA A 138 13.39 -24.78 31.32
N ASP A 139 12.60 -25.67 30.72
CA ASP A 139 11.98 -25.42 29.42
C ASP A 139 10.78 -24.46 29.60
N HIS A 140 10.93 -23.24 29.09
CA HIS A 140 9.90 -22.21 29.13
C HIS A 140 9.02 -22.18 27.88
N GLY A 141 9.19 -23.14 26.97
CA GLY A 141 8.49 -23.19 25.68
C GLY A 141 8.96 -22.09 24.73
N PHE A 142 8.05 -21.59 23.91
CA PHE A 142 8.34 -20.57 22.89
C PHE A 142 7.53 -19.30 23.15
N SER A 143 8.16 -18.15 23.02
CA SER A 143 7.47 -16.86 22.86
C SER A 143 7.29 -16.58 21.38
N GLY A 144 6.12 -16.03 21.04
CA GLY A 144 5.76 -15.72 19.66
C GLY A 144 5.34 -14.27 19.49
N SER A 145 5.73 -13.65 18.38
CA SER A 145 5.15 -12.39 17.91
C SER A 145 4.44 -12.62 16.58
N ALA A 146 3.25 -12.03 16.44
CA ALA A 146 2.52 -12.04 15.18
C ALA A 146 2.89 -10.79 14.39
N VAL A 147 3.43 -10.98 13.18
CA VAL A 147 3.67 -9.90 12.23
C VAL A 147 2.50 -9.90 11.25
N ASN A 148 1.81 -8.76 11.15
CA ASN A 148 0.83 -8.54 10.10
C ASN A 148 1.55 -7.97 8.88
N GLU A 149 1.13 -8.38 7.69
CA GLU A 149 1.49 -7.69 6.47
C GLU A 149 0.71 -6.38 6.42
N ASP A 150 1.44 -5.27 6.39
CA ASP A 150 0.90 -3.93 6.27
C ASP A 150 1.32 -3.34 4.93
N MET A 151 0.37 -2.78 4.18
CA MET A 151 0.64 -1.94 3.03
C MET A 151 0.64 -0.48 3.45
N VAL A 152 1.69 0.25 3.12
CA VAL A 152 1.80 1.69 3.39
C VAL A 152 1.89 2.44 2.06
N VAL A 153 0.89 3.25 1.78
CA VAL A 153 0.90 4.20 0.67
C VAL A 153 1.25 5.57 1.20
N ARG A 154 2.35 6.16 0.74
CA ARG A 154 2.82 7.47 1.22
C ARG A 154 2.99 8.42 0.05
N MET A 155 2.43 9.62 0.17
CA MET A 155 2.52 10.66 -0.85
C MET A 155 2.77 12.03 -0.21
N SER A 156 3.47 12.90 -0.94
CA SER A 156 3.72 14.29 -0.56
C SER A 156 3.44 15.22 -1.74
N PRO A 157 3.04 16.48 -1.53
CA PRO A 157 2.85 17.39 -2.66
C PRO A 157 4.15 17.68 -3.42
N ALA A 158 5.31 17.56 -2.75
CA ALA A 158 6.61 17.79 -3.35
C ALA A 158 7.04 16.65 -4.30
N ALA A 159 6.73 15.40 -3.97
CA ALA A 159 7.08 14.24 -4.79
C ALA A 159 5.99 13.87 -5.80
N ASP A 160 4.73 13.83 -5.36
CA ASP A 160 3.60 13.27 -6.11
C ASP A 160 2.64 14.34 -6.65
N GLY A 161 2.77 15.57 -6.16
CA GLY A 161 1.86 16.66 -6.46
C GLY A 161 0.64 16.71 -5.54
N PRO A 162 0.05 17.91 -5.34
CA PRO A 162 -1.05 18.12 -4.40
C PRO A 162 -2.35 17.41 -4.81
N GLU A 163 -2.51 17.09 -6.09
CA GLU A 163 -3.65 16.33 -6.60
C GLU A 163 -3.61 14.87 -6.14
N GLN A 164 -2.46 14.20 -6.27
CA GLN A 164 -2.30 12.80 -5.84
C GLN A 164 -2.50 12.66 -4.33
N VAL A 165 -1.98 13.60 -3.54
CA VAL A 165 -2.21 13.63 -2.09
C VAL A 165 -3.71 13.78 -1.76
N ARG A 166 -4.45 14.62 -2.50
CA ARG A 166 -5.91 14.74 -2.31
C ARG A 166 -6.65 13.46 -2.68
N ARG A 167 -6.17 12.71 -3.69
CA ARG A 167 -6.72 11.40 -4.06
C ARG A 167 -6.46 10.35 -2.99
N LEU A 168 -5.25 10.30 -2.45
CA LEU A 168 -4.91 9.43 -1.31
C LEU A 168 -5.85 9.66 -0.12
N VAL A 169 -6.08 10.94 0.24
CA VAL A 169 -7.01 11.29 1.34
C VAL A 169 -8.44 10.86 1.01
N SER A 170 -8.90 11.10 -0.22
CA SER A 170 -10.27 10.77 -0.64
C SER A 170 -10.49 9.25 -0.67
N PHE A 171 -9.52 8.50 -1.19
CA PHE A 171 -9.53 7.04 -1.21
C PHE A 171 -9.50 6.45 0.21
N GLY A 172 -8.57 6.92 1.05
CA GLY A 172 -8.47 6.48 2.45
C GLY A 172 -9.76 6.74 3.23
N ALA A 173 -10.37 7.92 3.06
CA ALA A 173 -11.64 8.25 3.70
C ALA A 173 -12.80 7.37 3.21
N ALA A 174 -12.89 7.08 1.90
CA ALA A 174 -13.89 6.18 1.35
C ALA A 174 -13.73 4.77 1.91
N LEU A 175 -12.49 4.26 1.97
CA LEU A 175 -12.20 2.94 2.52
C LEU A 175 -12.56 2.84 4.02
N GLN A 176 -12.20 3.85 4.82
CA GLN A 176 -12.55 3.93 6.25
C GLN A 176 -14.07 3.88 6.50
N GLN A 177 -14.89 4.39 5.58
CA GLN A 177 -16.35 4.33 5.71
C GLN A 177 -16.92 2.93 5.40
N ARG A 178 -16.18 2.11 4.65
CA ARG A 178 -16.61 0.75 4.26
C ARG A 178 -16.16 -0.32 5.24
N VAL A 179 -15.07 -0.09 5.95
CA VAL A 179 -14.51 -1.02 6.96
C VAL A 179 -15.07 -0.63 8.33
N HIS A 180 -16.09 -1.35 8.80
CA HIS A 180 -16.74 -1.19 10.10
C HIS A 180 -17.06 -2.54 10.73
#